data_AF-A0A662S238-F1
#
_entry.id   AF-A0A662S238-F1
#
_cell.length_a   1.000
_cell.length_b   1.000
_cell.length_c   1.000
_cell.angle_alpha   90.00
_cell.angle_beta   90.00
_cell.angle_gamma   90.00
#
_symmetry.space_group_name_H-M   'P 1'
#
loop_
_entity.id
_entity.type
_entity.pdbx_description
1 polymer ?
#
loop_
_entity_poly.entity_id
_entity_poly.type
_entity_poly.pdbx_seq_one_letter_code
_entity_poly.pdbx_strand_id
1 'polypeptide(L)' 'MLSLIKMELEGYEAIEKTAHAGGNSARIYVPKHWQNKKVKVVLIEK' A
#
# COMPACT_ATOMS: atom_id res chain seq x y z
N MET A 1 -15.86 -3.88 -16.83
CA MET A 1 -14.68 -4.77 -16.80
C MET A 1 -13.54 -3.94 -16.23
N LEU A 2 -13.06 -4.25 -15.02
CA LEU A 2 -11.93 -3.55 -14.41
C LEU A 2 -10.67 -3.96 -15.18
N SER A 3 -10.03 -3.02 -15.86
CA SER A 3 -8.73 -3.27 -16.50
C SER A 3 -7.66 -3.24 -15.42
N LEU A 4 -7.13 -4.39 -15.05
CA LEU A 4 -5.93 -4.47 -14.23
C LEU A 4 -4.76 -3.86 -15.02
N ILE A 5 -4.07 -2.89 -14.41
CA ILE A 5 -2.87 -2.28 -14.98
C ILE A 5 -1.67 -3.02 -14.44
N LYS A 6 -0.81 -3.54 -15.34
CA LYS A 6 0.50 -4.04 -14.94
C LYS A 6 1.38 -2.84 -14.60
N MET A 7 1.90 -2.80 -13.37
CA MET A 7 2.84 -1.77 -12.92
C MET A 7 4.19 -2.40 -12.61
N GLU A 8 5.27 -1.72 -12.99
CA GLU A 8 6.63 -2.08 -12.59
C GLU A 8 7.05 -1.17 -11.44
N LEU A 9 7.53 -1.78 -10.34
CA LEU A 9 7.86 -1.09 -9.10
C LEU A 9 9.22 -1.55 -8.60
N GLU A 10 10.05 -0.60 -8.19
CA GLU A 10 11.30 -0.86 -7.47
C GLU A 10 11.09 -0.70 -5.97
N GLY A 11 11.60 -1.65 -5.21
CA GLY A 11 11.52 -1.68 -3.75
C GLY A 11 12.19 -2.92 -3.17
N TYR A 12 12.22 -2.99 -1.84
CA TYR A 12 12.82 -4.11 -1.11
C TYR A 12 11.79 -5.20 -0.79
N GLU A 13 10.58 -4.80 -0.44
CA GLU A 13 9.50 -5.69 0.03
C GLU A 13 8.15 -5.15 -0.44
N ALA A 14 7.19 -6.04 -0.72
CA ALA A 14 5.81 -5.70 -1.08
C ALA A 14 4.82 -6.43 -0.16
N ILE A 15 3.76 -5.72 0.24
CA ILE A 15 2.68 -6.27 1.09
C ILE A 15 1.32 -5.82 0.55
N GLU A 16 0.33 -6.70 0.62
CA GLU A 16 -1.07 -6.38 0.33
C GLU A 16 -1.87 -6.35 1.63
N LYS A 17 -2.61 -5.27 1.85
CA LYS A 17 -3.44 -5.06 3.04
C LYS A 17 -4.66 -4.22 2.69
N THR A 18 -5.76 -4.50 3.36
CA THR A 18 -6.96 -3.66 3.32
C THR A 18 -6.76 -2.41 4.16
N ALA A 19 -7.08 -1.25 3.60
CA ALA A 19 -7.06 0.00 4.34
C ALA A 19 -8.30 0.11 5.25
N HIS A 20 -8.10 0.54 6.49
CA HIS A 20 -9.18 0.75 7.45
C HIS A 20 -9.35 2.22 7.78
N ALA A 21 -10.53 2.58 8.29
CA ALA A 21 -10.81 3.94 8.74
C ALA A 21 -9.82 4.41 9.82
N GLY A 22 -9.39 5.66 9.73
CA GLY A 22 -8.50 6.31 10.69
C GLY A 22 -8.65 7.82 10.68
N GLY A 23 -9.47 8.35 11.59
CA GLY A 23 -9.78 9.78 11.61
C GLY A 23 -10.37 10.21 10.27
N ASN A 24 -9.73 11.18 9.62
CA ASN A 24 -10.13 11.70 8.31
C ASN A 24 -9.40 11.02 7.14
N SER A 25 -8.77 9.86 7.35
CA SER A 25 -8.05 9.12 6.31
C SER A 25 -8.32 7.62 6.37
N ALA A 26 -7.87 6.91 5.33
CA ALA A 26 -7.65 5.47 5.40
C ALA A 26 -6.20 5.19 5.84
N ARG A 27 -5.97 4.11 6.59
CA ARG A 27 -4.63 3.73 7.06
C ARG A 27 -4.40 2.23 6.88
N ILE A 28 -3.13 1.88 6.68
CA ILE A 28 -2.62 0.52 6.75
C ILE A 28 -1.48 0.48 7.78
N TYR A 29 -1.41 -0.60 8.54
CA TYR A 29 -0.23 -0.86 9.37
C TYR A 29 0.81 -1.62 8.55
N VAL A 30 2.02 -1.07 8.47
CA VAL A 30 3.18 -1.70 7.84
C VAL A 30 4.01 -2.46 8.90
N PRO A 31 4.87 -3.41 8.50
CA PRO A 31 5.80 -4.07 9.41
C PRO A 31 6.62 -3.07 10.24
N LYS A 32 6.86 -3.39 11.52
CA LYS A 32 7.55 -2.47 12.44
C LYS A 32 8.96 -2.11 11.97
N HIS A 33 9.65 -3.02 11.27
CA HIS A 33 10.99 -2.76 10.74
C HIS A 33 11.03 -1.73 9.59
N TRP A 34 9.87 -1.34 9.04
CA TRP A 34 9.76 -0.26 8.05
C TRP A 34 9.71 1.14 8.69
N GLN A 35 9.76 1.25 10.02
CA GLN A 35 9.78 2.53 10.71
C GLN A 35 10.92 3.44 10.19
N ASN A 36 10.61 4.71 9.94
CA ASN A 36 11.51 5.71 9.34
C ASN A 36 12.02 5.38 7.92
N LYS A 37 11.40 4.43 7.21
CA LYS A 37 11.69 4.16 5.79
C LYS A 37 10.70 4.89 4.88
N LYS A 38 11.12 5.16 3.65
CA LYS A 38 10.26 5.72 2.60
C LYS A 38 9.44 4.58 1.98
N VAL A 39 8.11 4.70 2.01
CA VAL A 39 7.18 3.68 1.50
C VAL A 39 6.37 4.26 0.34
N LYS A 40 6.08 3.43 -0.67
CA LYS A 40 5.11 3.71 -1.74
C LYS A 40 3.90 2.81 -1.52
N VAL A 41 2.69 3.36 -1.60
CA VAL A 41 1.43 2.60 -1.50
C VAL A 41 0.65 2.78 -2.80
N VAL A 42 0.20 1.68 -3.38
CA VAL A 42 -0.54 1.65 -4.65
C VAL A 42 -1.93 1.08 -4.38
N LEU A 43 -2.98 1.78 -4.84
CA LEU A 43 -4.35 1.28 -4.77
C LEU A 43 -4.57 0.23 -5.87
N ILE A 44 -5.11 -0.93 -5.49
CA ILE A 44 -5.27 -2.09 -6.40
C ILE A 44 -6.71 -2.31 -6.90
N GLU A 45 -7.72 -1.72 -6.24
CA GLU A 45 -9.14 -1.90 -6.57
C GLU A 45 -9.98 -0.63 -6.31
N LYS A 46 -11.17 -0.56 -6.93
CA LYS A 46 -12.17 0.50 -6.73
C LYS A 46 -13.50 -0.09 -6.30
#